data_AF-B4H6Q5-F1
#
_entry.id   AF-B4H6Q5-F1
#
_cell.length_a   1.000
_cell.length_b   1.000
_cell.length_c   1.000
_cell.angle_alpha   90.00
_cell.angle_beta   90.00
_cell.angle_gamma   90.00
#
_symmetry.space_group_name_H-M   'P 1'
#
loop_
_entity.id
_entity.type
_entity.pdbx_description
1 polymer ?
#
loop_
_entity_poly.entity_id
_entity_poly.type
_entity_poly.pdbx_seq_one_letter_code
_entity_poly.pdbx_strand_id
1 'polypeptide(L)'
;MPSKLLKVTPLGPLTFLKEYNNAISISVDNICKVPVLFRLQSTVWGKFKMHPRWGVLSPNEHTQCRITLVGGVELSKRDRDRVILVCMTAPINSVDMDFTSAFWRRNICYDPMVEKHSMSFQQSNDGKQETVKHRSVPTYWR
;
A
#
# COMPACT_ATOMS: atom_id res chain seq x y z
N MET A 1 -10.35 19.30 8.27
CA MET A 1 -10.01 18.03 7.60
C MET A 1 -8.56 18.13 7.15
N PRO A 2 -7.65 17.20 7.47
CA PRO A 2 -6.34 17.22 6.85
C PRO A 2 -6.51 17.05 5.34
N SER A 3 -6.00 17.99 4.56
CA SER A 3 -6.03 17.91 3.10
C SER A 3 -5.14 16.76 2.65
N LYS A 4 -5.66 15.88 1.78
CA LYS A 4 -4.87 14.79 1.18
C LYS A 4 -3.78 15.35 0.28
N LEU A 5 -2.59 14.81 0.39
CA LEU A 5 -1.39 15.15 -0.36
C LEU A 5 -1.31 14.33 -1.65
N LEU A 6 -1.53 13.03 -1.55
CA LEU A 6 -1.45 12.10 -2.68
C LEU A 6 -2.78 11.39 -2.93
N LYS A 7 -3.03 11.08 -4.20
CA LYS A 7 -4.08 10.17 -4.62
C LYS A 7 -3.44 8.83 -4.99
N VAL A 8 -3.87 7.76 -4.33
CA VAL A 8 -3.39 6.40 -4.59
C VAL A 8 -4.49 5.59 -5.25
N THR A 9 -4.20 4.98 -6.41
CA THR A 9 -5.18 4.23 -7.19
C THR A 9 -4.56 2.96 -7.77
N PRO A 10 -5.12 1.76 -7.55
CA PRO A 10 -6.23 1.44 -6.64
C PRO A 10 -5.80 1.45 -5.16
N LEU A 11 -6.74 1.78 -4.26
CA LEU A 11 -6.53 1.73 -2.80
C LEU A 11 -7.25 0.55 -2.11
N GLY A 12 -8.22 -0.07 -2.78
CA GLY A 12 -9.05 -1.14 -2.24
C GLY A 12 -8.27 -2.44 -1.93
N PRO A 13 -8.95 -3.51 -1.49
CA PRO A 13 -8.30 -4.81 -1.37
C PRO A 13 -7.75 -5.22 -2.75
N LEU A 14 -6.44 -5.40 -2.82
CA LEU A 14 -5.75 -5.69 -4.07
C LEU A 14 -5.48 -7.19 -4.17
N THR A 15 -5.87 -7.80 -5.27
CA THR A 15 -5.71 -9.25 -5.46
C THR A 15 -4.45 -9.55 -6.25
N PHE A 16 -3.54 -10.32 -5.65
CA PHE A 16 -2.45 -10.93 -6.39
C PHE A 16 -2.98 -12.10 -7.20
N LEU A 17 -2.76 -12.03 -8.51
CA LEU A 17 -3.07 -13.09 -9.45
C LEU A 17 -1.76 -13.75 -9.88
N LYS A 18 -1.76 -15.09 -9.94
CA LYS A 18 -0.59 -15.85 -10.40
C LYS A 18 -0.25 -15.52 -11.85
N GLU A 19 -1.26 -15.30 -12.69
CA GLU A 19 -1.13 -14.88 -14.09
C GLU A 19 -0.31 -13.59 -14.25
N TYR A 20 -0.35 -12.69 -13.28
CA TYR A 20 0.42 -11.44 -13.26
C TYR A 20 1.67 -11.53 -12.40
N ASN A 21 2.26 -12.73 -12.26
CA ASN A 21 3.45 -12.99 -11.47
C ASN A 21 3.33 -12.53 -10.00
N ASN A 22 2.11 -12.55 -9.45
CA ASN A 22 1.80 -11.97 -8.15
C ASN A 22 2.35 -10.54 -8.00
N ALA A 23 2.20 -9.72 -9.04
CA ALA A 23 2.53 -8.30 -9.02
C ALA A 23 1.27 -7.44 -9.18
N ILE A 24 1.24 -6.33 -8.45
CA ILE A 24 0.21 -5.31 -8.51
C ILE A 24 0.89 -3.97 -8.78
N SER A 25 0.30 -3.16 -9.64
CA SER A 25 0.73 -1.79 -9.88
C SER A 25 -0.29 -0.80 -9.30
N ILE A 26 0.20 0.18 -8.55
CA ILE A 26 -0.58 1.32 -8.06
C ILE A 26 -0.05 2.61 -8.70
N SER A 27 -0.95 3.52 -9.04
CA SER A 27 -0.65 4.92 -9.36
C SER A 27 -0.61 5.73 -8.08
N VAL A 28 0.38 6.60 -7.99
CA VAL A 28 0.55 7.57 -6.91
C VAL A 28 0.68 8.94 -7.55
N ASP A 29 -0.31 9.78 -7.34
CA ASP A 29 -0.46 11.07 -8.00
C ASP A 29 -0.36 12.20 -6.97
N ASN A 30 0.49 13.20 -7.24
CA ASN A 30 0.57 14.40 -6.42
C ASN A 30 -0.55 15.38 -6.79
N ILE A 31 -1.53 15.52 -5.90
CA ILE A 31 -2.68 16.42 -6.07
C ILE A 31 -2.44 17.80 -5.42
N CYS A 32 -1.26 18.02 -4.85
CA CYS A 32 -0.87 19.28 -4.24
C CYS A 32 -0.11 20.19 -5.21
N LYS A 33 -0.03 21.47 -4.83
CA LYS A 33 0.77 22.50 -5.51
C LYS A 33 2.22 22.58 -5.02
N VAL A 34 2.63 21.63 -4.18
CA VAL A 34 3.98 21.54 -3.61
C VAL A 34 4.56 20.14 -3.83
N PRO A 35 5.89 19.98 -3.86
CA PRO A 35 6.51 18.67 -3.90
C PRO A 35 6.12 17.80 -2.69
N VAL A 36 5.92 16.51 -2.92
CA VAL A 36 5.52 15.54 -1.88
C VAL A 36 6.48 14.35 -1.89
N LEU A 37 7.05 14.06 -0.73
CA LEU A 37 7.87 12.88 -0.50
C LEU A 37 6.95 11.70 -0.14
N PHE A 38 7.16 10.54 -0.76
CA PHE A 38 6.44 9.31 -0.45
C PHE A 38 7.40 8.15 -0.14
N ARG A 39 6.90 7.17 0.63
CA ARG A 39 7.61 5.92 0.91
C ARG A 39 6.62 4.77 1.10
N LEU A 40 6.94 3.62 0.52
CA LEU A 40 6.26 2.36 0.75
C LEU A 40 6.90 1.59 1.90
N GLN A 41 6.05 1.08 2.79
CA GLN A 41 6.43 0.27 3.95
C GLN A 41 5.56 -0.96 4.01
N SER A 42 6.13 -2.10 4.39
CA SER A 42 5.33 -3.28 4.69
C SER A 42 5.21 -3.48 6.20
N THR A 43 4.06 -3.97 6.65
CA THR A 43 3.86 -4.42 8.03
C THR A 43 4.53 -5.78 8.31
N VAL A 44 5.01 -6.47 7.26
CA VAL A 44 5.64 -7.78 7.36
C VAL A 44 6.95 -7.81 6.61
N TRP A 45 7.96 -8.40 7.23
CA TRP A 45 9.29 -8.49 6.65
C TRP A 45 9.36 -9.58 5.59
N GLY A 46 10.07 -9.32 4.49
CA GLY A 46 10.41 -10.32 3.47
C GLY A 46 9.30 -10.75 2.51
N LYS A 47 8.03 -10.39 2.74
CA LYS A 47 6.92 -10.84 1.87
C LYS A 47 6.75 -10.05 0.58
N PHE A 48 7.10 -8.76 0.58
CA PHE A 48 6.83 -7.86 -0.54
C PHE A 48 8.12 -7.24 -1.10
N LYS A 49 8.28 -7.32 -2.42
CA LYS A 49 9.21 -6.49 -3.20
C LYS A 49 8.45 -5.28 -3.72
N MET A 50 9.00 -4.09 -3.56
CA MET A 50 8.34 -2.83 -3.91
C MET A 50 9.28 -1.95 -4.73
N HIS A 51 8.78 -1.33 -5.80
CA HIS A 51 9.57 -0.46 -6.66
C HIS A 51 8.72 0.62 -7.36
N PRO A 52 9.10 1.92 -7.31
CA PRO A 52 10.09 2.48 -6.40
C PRO A 52 9.62 2.36 -4.95
N ARG A 53 10.55 2.26 -3.99
CA ARG A 53 10.19 2.21 -2.55
C ARG A 53 9.93 3.58 -1.95
N TRP A 54 10.45 4.62 -2.57
CA TRP A 54 10.32 6.01 -2.14
C TRP A 54 10.62 6.90 -3.33
N GLY A 55 10.22 8.16 -3.22
CA GLY A 55 10.50 9.17 -4.23
C GLY A 55 9.91 10.51 -3.82
N VAL A 56 10.23 11.55 -4.58
CA VAL A 56 9.61 12.88 -4.48
C VAL A 56 8.81 13.08 -5.76
N LEU A 57 7.56 13.50 -5.63
CA LEU A 57 6.70 13.87 -6.74
C LEU A 57 6.55 15.39 -6.76
N SER A 58 6.86 16.00 -7.89
CA SER A 58 6.58 17.40 -8.18
C SER A 58 5.05 17.64 -8.25
N PRO A 59 4.59 18.90 -8.18
CA PRO A 59 3.17 19.20 -8.36
C PRO A 59 2.61 18.60 -9.66
N ASN A 60 1.46 17.93 -9.58
CA ASN A 60 0.80 17.22 -10.69
C ASN A 60 1.61 16.05 -11.31
N GLU A 61 2.72 15.67 -10.71
CA GLU A 61 3.48 14.48 -11.13
C GLU A 61 2.81 13.21 -10.60
N HIS A 62 2.98 12.10 -11.33
CA HIS A 62 2.54 10.78 -10.90
C HIS A 62 3.65 9.76 -11.11
N THR A 63 3.61 8.69 -10.33
CA THR A 63 4.49 7.53 -10.51
C THR A 63 3.70 6.25 -10.37
N GLN A 64 4.19 5.20 -11.04
CA GLN A 64 3.68 3.86 -10.85
C GLN A 64 4.56 3.10 -9.86
N CYS A 65 3.95 2.59 -8.79
CA CYS A 65 4.62 1.72 -7.84
C CYS A 65 4.18 0.28 -8.05
N ARG A 66 5.15 -0.61 -8.25
CA ARG A 66 4.96 -2.04 -8.37
C ARG A 66 5.19 -2.72 -7.03
N ILE A 67 4.22 -3.51 -6.58
CA ILE A 67 4.28 -4.33 -5.38
C ILE A 67 4.19 -5.79 -5.83
N THR A 68 5.17 -6.61 -5.47
CA THR A 68 5.25 -8.02 -5.87
C THR A 68 5.35 -8.90 -4.65
N LEU A 69 4.50 -9.92 -4.56
CA LEU A 69 4.58 -10.95 -3.53
C LEU A 69 5.77 -11.87 -3.85
N VAL A 70 6.63 -12.10 -2.86
CA VAL A 70 7.79 -12.99 -3.02
C VAL A 70 7.33 -14.43 -3.23
N GLY A 71 7.93 -15.13 -4.19
CA GLY A 71 7.61 -16.52 -4.49
C GLY A 71 7.84 -17.45 -3.28
N GLY A 72 6.95 -18.41 -3.10
CA GLY A 72 6.99 -19.36 -1.98
C GLY A 72 6.44 -18.81 -0.65
N VAL A 73 5.91 -17.58 -0.65
CA VAL A 73 5.29 -16.96 0.52
C VAL A 73 3.79 -16.79 0.31
N GLU A 74 2.99 -17.12 1.32
CA GLU A 74 1.55 -16.89 1.33
C GLU A 74 1.18 -15.64 2.16
N LEU A 75 0.10 -14.98 1.75
CA LEU A 75 -0.50 -13.92 2.55
C LEU A 75 -1.15 -14.47 3.83
N SER A 76 -1.16 -13.65 4.88
CA SER A 76 -1.86 -13.95 6.12
C SER A 76 -3.36 -14.16 5.88
N LYS A 77 -3.88 -15.31 6.29
CA LYS A 77 -5.32 -15.65 6.29
C LYS A 77 -6.20 -14.69 7.12
N ARG A 78 -5.60 -13.87 7.99
CA ARG A 78 -6.28 -12.89 8.86
C ARG A 78 -6.17 -11.43 8.40
N ASP A 79 -5.79 -11.17 7.14
CA ASP A 79 -5.65 -9.80 6.58
C ASP A 79 -4.72 -8.88 7.39
N ARG A 80 -3.63 -9.46 7.92
CA ARG A 80 -2.61 -8.74 8.72
C ARG A 80 -1.46 -8.20 7.88
N ASP A 81 -1.29 -8.72 6.67
CA ASP A 81 -0.21 -8.35 5.77
C ASP A 81 -0.64 -7.13 4.97
N ARG A 82 0.01 -5.99 5.24
CA ARG A 82 -0.35 -4.70 4.64
C ARG A 82 0.88 -4.02 4.06
N VAL A 83 0.64 -3.19 3.07
CA VAL A 83 1.61 -2.20 2.57
C VAL A 83 1.01 -0.83 2.82
N ILE A 84 1.80 0.04 3.43
CA ILE A 84 1.42 1.39 3.80
C ILE A 84 2.27 2.35 2.96
N LEU A 85 1.60 3.19 2.18
CA LEU A 85 2.24 4.36 1.59
C LEU A 85 2.16 5.50 2.59
N VAL A 86 3.31 5.98 3.05
CA VAL A 86 3.41 7.17 3.89
C VAL A 86 3.88 8.34 3.04
N CYS A 87 3.31 9.53 3.25
CA CYS A 87 3.69 10.71 2.51
C CYS A 87 3.58 11.98 3.34
N MET A 88 4.28 13.01 2.89
CA MET A 88 4.29 14.35 3.48
C MET A 88 4.84 15.36 2.47
N THR A 89 4.65 16.66 2.73
CA THR A 89 5.31 17.69 1.93
C THR A 89 6.83 17.53 1.97
N ALA A 90 7.48 17.60 0.81
CA ALA A 90 8.91 17.45 0.75
C ALA A 90 9.60 18.68 1.38
N PRO A 91 10.59 18.50 2.26
CA PRO A 91 11.38 19.63 2.75
C PRO A 91 12.11 20.29 1.57
N ILE A 92 12.39 21.60 1.70
CA ILE A 92 12.94 22.47 0.64
C ILE A 92 14.25 21.90 0.04
N ASN A 93 14.98 21.08 0.82
CA ASN A 93 16.29 20.50 0.45
C ASN A 93 16.23 18.97 0.24
N SER A 94 15.06 18.42 -0.11
CA SER A 94 14.69 16.98 -0.09
C SER A 94 15.49 16.02 -0.99
N VAL A 95 16.61 16.46 -1.58
CA VAL A 95 17.49 15.62 -2.42
C VAL A 95 18.47 14.80 -1.57
N ASP A 96 18.56 15.05 -0.26
CA ASP A 96 19.54 14.38 0.60
C ASP A 96 19.01 13.06 1.20
N MET A 97 19.51 11.94 0.68
CA MET A 97 19.08 10.57 1.01
C MET A 97 19.28 10.23 2.50
N ASP A 98 20.34 10.75 3.13
CA ASP A 98 20.62 10.50 4.54
C ASP A 98 19.71 11.31 5.45
N PHE A 99 19.45 12.57 5.09
CA PHE A 99 18.51 13.44 5.79
C PHE A 99 17.09 12.88 5.75
N THR A 100 16.62 12.45 4.58
CA THR A 100 15.29 11.82 4.44
C THR A 100 15.17 10.53 5.25
N SER A 101 16.23 9.73 5.33
CA SER A 101 16.22 8.49 6.12
C SER A 101 16.13 8.74 7.64
N ALA A 102 16.85 9.75 8.15
CA ALA A 102 16.82 10.15 9.55
C ALA A 102 15.50 10.87 9.91
N PHE A 103 15.01 11.69 8.98
CA PHE A 103 13.72 12.36 9.05
C PHE A 103 12.59 11.34 9.20
N TRP A 104 12.54 10.33 8.32
CA TRP A 104 11.54 9.27 8.40
C TRP A 104 11.59 8.54 9.76
N ARG A 105 12.80 8.16 10.23
CA ARG A 105 12.96 7.48 11.53
C ARG A 105 12.38 8.27 12.70
N ARG A 106 12.41 9.61 12.64
CA ARG A 106 11.91 10.49 13.70
C ARG A 106 10.40 10.79 13.58
N ASN A 107 9.88 10.87 12.35
CA ASN A 107 8.55 11.45 12.11
C ASN A 107 7.45 10.42 11.73
N ILE A 108 7.76 9.22 11.23
CA ILE A 108 6.73 8.27 10.71
C ILE A 108 5.65 7.89 11.73
N CYS A 109 6.02 7.73 13.01
CA CYS A 109 5.13 7.15 14.02
C CYS A 109 4.27 8.20 14.74
N TYR A 110 4.70 9.46 14.80
CA TYR A 110 4.11 10.46 15.69
C TYR A 110 3.89 11.83 15.05
N ASP A 111 4.38 12.07 13.83
CA ASP A 111 4.18 13.35 13.16
C ASP A 111 2.76 13.42 12.57
N PRO A 112 1.91 14.36 13.02
CA PRO A 112 0.56 14.52 12.50
C PRO A 112 0.53 14.97 11.03
N MET A 113 1.64 15.42 10.47
CA MET A 113 1.77 15.84 9.07
C MET A 113 2.00 14.65 8.12
N VAL A 114 2.26 13.45 8.64
CA VAL A 114 2.46 12.25 7.82
C VAL A 114 1.10 11.62 7.48
N GLU A 115 0.72 11.72 6.22
CA GLU A 115 -0.43 11.03 5.65
C GLU A 115 -0.08 9.55 5.37
N LYS A 116 -1.08 8.67 5.54
CA LYS A 116 -0.91 7.21 5.38
C LYS A 116 -2.04 6.62 4.54
N HIS A 117 -1.68 5.85 3.52
CA HIS A 117 -2.59 5.04 2.72
C HIS A 117 -2.28 3.56 2.96
N SER A 118 -3.18 2.85 3.62
CA SER A 118 -3.02 1.42 3.91
C SER A 118 -3.69 0.58 2.83
N MET A 119 -2.94 -0.34 2.23
CA MET A 119 -3.43 -1.32 1.25
C MET A 119 -3.47 -2.71 1.90
N SER A 120 -4.60 -3.39 1.76
CA SER A 120 -4.75 -4.81 2.08
C SER A 120 -4.66 -5.65 0.81
N PHE A 121 -4.26 -6.91 0.97
CA PHE A 121 -4.03 -7.80 -0.16
C PHE A 121 -4.78 -9.11 0.02
N GLN A 122 -5.23 -9.64 -1.11
CA GLN A 122 -5.79 -10.97 -1.23
C GLN A 122 -4.99 -11.76 -2.27
N GLN A 123 -5.04 -13.08 -2.21
CA GLN A 123 -4.39 -13.95 -3.17
C GLN A 123 -5.48 -14.78 -3.85
N SER A 124 -5.49 -14.84 -5.18
CA SER A 124 -6.47 -15.69 -5.87
C SER A 124 -6.16 -17.17 -5.61
N ASN A 125 -7.18 -17.90 -5.15
CA ASN A 125 -7.13 -19.35 -5.06
C ASN A 125 -7.48 -19.94 -6.43
N ASP A 126 -6.50 -20.16 -7.30
CA ASP A 126 -6.70 -20.89 -8.57
C ASP A 126 -6.91 -22.40 -8.33
N GLY A 127 -7.89 -22.79 -7.50
CA GLY A 127 -8.05 -24.21 -7.21
C GLY A 127 -9.13 -24.67 -6.25
N LYS A 128 -10.07 -23.84 -5.81
CA LYS A 128 -11.32 -24.34 -5.22
C LYS A 128 -12.50 -23.49 -5.67
N GLN A 129 -13.31 -24.06 -6.56
CA GLN A 129 -14.74 -23.80 -6.53
C GLN A 129 -15.23 -24.19 -5.12
N GLU A 130 -15.17 -23.26 -4.17
CA GLU A 130 -16.05 -23.36 -3.02
C GLU A 130 -17.44 -23.03 -3.53
N THR A 131 -18.17 -24.07 -3.92
CA THR A 131 -19.63 -24.02 -3.99
C THR A 131 -20.10 -23.34 -2.72
N VAL A 132 -20.61 -22.12 -2.86
CA VAL A 132 -21.31 -21.43 -1.79
C VAL A 132 -22.53 -22.30 -1.46
N LYS A 133 -22.36 -23.25 -0.54
CA LYS A 133 -23.50 -23.88 0.12
C LYS A 133 -24.13 -22.78 0.93
N HIS A 134 -25.20 -22.21 0.39
CA HIS A 134 -26.18 -21.44 1.16
C HIS A 134 -26.43 -22.23 2.44
N ARG A 135 -25.93 -21.74 3.57
CA ARG A 135 -26.37 -22.21 4.88
C ARG A 135 -27.80 -21.72 5.02
N SER A 136 -28.75 -22.56 4.62
CA SER A 136 -30.13 -22.44 5.07
C SER A 136 -30.10 -22.53 6.59
N VAL A 137 -30.39 -21.41 7.24
CA VAL A 137 -30.66 -21.37 8.68
C VAL A 137 -31.94 -22.17 8.88
N PRO A 138 -31.94 -23.25 9.67
CA PRO A 138 -33.19 -23.90 10.01
C PRO A 138 -33.90 -23.04 11.06
N THR A 139 -35.05 -22.50 10.68
CA THR A 139 -35.96 -21.80 11.59
C THR A 139 -36.61 -22.84 12.50
N TYR A 140 -36.22 -22.88 13.76
CA TYR A 140 -36.96 -23.61 14.79
C TYR A 140 -37.55 -22.62 15.81
N TRP A 141 -38.87 -22.71 15.98
CA TRP A 141 -39.73 -22.17 17.05
C TRP A 141 -40.11 -20.67 17.04
N ARG A 142 -41.34 -20.39 16.63
CA ARG A 142 -42.44 -19.99 17.52
C ARG A 142 -43.79 -20.41 16.93
#